data_AF-A0AAU6S9L4-F1
#
_entry.id   AF-A0AAU6S9L4-F1
#
_cell.length_a   1.000
_cell.length_b   1.000
_cell.length_c   1.000
_cell.angle_alpha   90.00
_cell.angle_beta   90.00
_cell.angle_gamma   90.00
#
_symmetry.space_group_name_H-M   'P 1'
#
loop_
_entity.id
_entity.type
_entity.pdbx_description
1 polymer ?
#
loop_
_entity_poly.entity_id
_entity_poly.type
_entity_poly.pdbx_seq_one_letter_code
_entity_poly.pdbx_strand_id
1 'polypeptide(L)'
;MRFARVAVIAAGIGLAGYGVVLLITALSPSLLLALAVWLAAVVVVHDAILAPAMSALRARWWRDAGDRAQVVSAVGQIAFVTGAVLSLFVLPEIWVQGRGSANPTILVGDYALRLVIVWAAVALVVLVTWRICRRRSATERG
;
A
#
# COMPACT_ATOMS: atom_id res chain seq x y z
N MET A 1 31.64 -4.77 2.54
CA MET A 1 30.60 -3.72 2.37
C MET A 1 30.58 -3.09 0.97
N ARG A 2 31.71 -2.68 0.38
CA ARG A 2 31.74 -2.11 -0.99
C ARG A 2 31.25 -3.09 -2.07
N PHE A 3 31.68 -4.35 -2.01
CA PHE A 3 31.28 -5.37 -2.99
C PHE A 3 29.77 -5.65 -2.96
N ALA A 4 29.18 -5.84 -1.77
CA ALA A 4 27.74 -6.02 -1.63
C ALA A 4 26.95 -4.82 -2.14
N ARG A 5 27.42 -3.59 -1.87
CA ARG A 5 26.79 -2.36 -2.39
C ARG A 5 26.83 -2.32 -3.91
N VAL A 6 27.99 -2.59 -4.52
CA VAL A 6 28.13 -2.61 -5.98
C VAL A 6 27.25 -3.70 -6.60
N ALA A 7 27.21 -4.89 -5.99
CA ALA A 7 26.36 -5.98 -6.46
C ALA A 7 24.87 -5.61 -6.45
N VAL A 8 24.38 -4.98 -5.38
CA VAL A 8 22.99 -4.52 -5.30
C VAL A 8 22.69 -3.43 -6.33
N ILE A 9 23.61 -2.48 -6.53
CA ILE A 9 23.43 -1.43 -7.54
C ILE A 9 23.40 -2.04 -8.94
N ALA A 10 24.34 -2.91 -9.27
CA ALA A 10 24.41 -3.56 -10.57
C ALA A 10 23.17 -4.43 -10.83
N ALA A 11 22.71 -5.19 -9.83
CA ALA A 11 21.49 -5.97 -9.92
C ALA A 11 20.26 -5.07 -10.12
N GLY A 12 20.14 -3.97 -9.37
CA GLY A 12 19.05 -3.01 -9.50
C GLY A 12 18.98 -2.36 -10.88
N ILE A 13 20.13 -1.90 -11.40
CA ILE A 13 20.22 -1.33 -12.75
C ILE A 13 19.90 -2.38 -13.81
N GLY A 14 20.43 -3.60 -13.67
CA GLY A 14 20.15 -4.70 -14.60
C GLY A 14 18.67 -5.06 -14.65
N LEU A 15 18.01 -5.19 -13.49
CA LEU A 15 16.59 -5.46 -13.37
C LEU A 15 15.73 -4.31 -13.92
N ALA A 16 16.10 -3.06 -13.64
CA ALA A 16 15.39 -1.89 -14.17
C ALA A 16 15.50 -1.82 -15.69
N GLY A 17 16.70 -2.00 -16.24
CA GLY A 17 16.93 -2.04 -17.69
C GLY A 17 16.16 -3.17 -18.36
N TYR A 18 16.16 -4.36 -17.77
CA TYR A 18 15.36 -5.48 -18.26
C TYR A 18 13.86 -5.18 -18.25
N GLY A 19 13.35 -4.55 -17.19
CA GLY A 19 11.97 -4.08 -17.10
C GLY A 19 11.62 -3.08 -18.20
N VAL A 20 12.50 -2.11 -18.49
CA VAL A 20 12.30 -1.14 -19.59
C VAL A 20 12.23 -1.86 -20.94
N VAL A 21 13.12 -2.82 -21.20
CA VAL A 21 13.10 -3.62 -22.43
C VAL A 21 11.77 -4.36 -22.55
N LEU A 22 11.29 -5.01 -21.48
CA LEU A 22 10.00 -5.70 -21.46
C LEU A 22 8.83 -4.73 -21.73
N LEU A 23 8.83 -3.55 -21.11
CA LEU A 23 7.76 -2.57 -21.32
C LEU A 23 7.66 -2.16 -22.79
N ILE A 24 8.79 -1.86 -23.44
CA ILE A 24 8.81 -1.37 -24.83
C ILE A 24 8.53 -2.50 -25.83
N THR A 25 8.93 -3.74 -25.51
CA THR A 25 8.78 -4.88 -26.42
C THR A 25 7.45 -5.64 -26.26
N ALA A 26 6.83 -5.60 -25.07
CA ALA A 26 5.62 -6.38 -24.78
C ALA A 26 4.32 -5.55 -24.79
N LEU A 27 4.40 -4.22 -24.66
CA LEU A 27 3.21 -3.36 -24.59
C LEU A 27 3.04 -2.53 -25.86
N SER A 28 1.79 -2.33 -26.27
CA SER A 28 1.46 -1.36 -27.32
C SER A 28 1.68 0.07 -26.82
N PRO A 29 1.88 1.06 -27.72
CA PRO A 29 2.03 2.47 -27.34
C PRO A 29 0.86 3.01 -26.51
N SER A 30 -0.36 2.54 -26.78
CA SER A 30 -1.56 2.90 -26.00
C SER A 30 -1.49 2.38 -24.57
N LEU A 31 -1.01 1.16 -24.35
CA LEU A 31 -0.83 0.58 -23.01
C LEU A 31 0.31 1.25 -22.26
N LEU A 32 1.40 1.64 -22.94
CA LEU A 32 2.48 2.43 -22.34
C LEU A 32 1.97 3.78 -21.84
N LEU A 33 1.14 4.48 -22.63
CA LEU A 33 0.52 5.73 -22.19
C LEU A 33 -0.42 5.51 -21.01
N ALA A 34 -1.27 4.47 -21.05
CA ALA A 34 -2.17 4.13 -19.94
C ALA A 34 -1.39 3.82 -18.66
N LEU A 35 -0.30 3.05 -18.76
CA LEU A 35 0.62 2.77 -17.66
C LEU A 35 1.27 4.04 -17.11
N ALA A 36 1.76 4.93 -17.98
CA ALA A 36 2.39 6.19 -17.57
C ALA A 36 1.40 7.09 -16.82
N VAL A 37 0.16 7.21 -17.32
CA VAL A 37 -0.92 7.95 -16.66
C VAL A 37 -1.25 7.34 -15.31
N TRP A 38 -1.36 6.01 -15.23
CA TRP A 38 -1.63 5.32 -13.97
C TRP A 38 -0.50 5.51 -12.96
N LEU A 39 0.76 5.36 -13.36
CA LEU A 39 1.92 5.59 -12.50
C LEU A 39 1.95 7.04 -11.97
N ALA A 40 1.72 8.02 -12.85
CA ALA A 40 1.63 9.42 -12.45
C ALA A 40 0.50 9.66 -11.45
N ALA A 41 -0.69 9.10 -11.71
CA ALA A 41 -1.83 9.20 -10.80
C ALA A 41 -1.53 8.58 -9.43
N VAL A 42 -0.90 7.41 -9.38
CA VAL A 42 -0.49 6.74 -8.13
C VAL A 42 0.49 7.61 -7.34
N VAL A 43 1.51 8.18 -7.98
CA VAL A 43 2.47 9.09 -7.34
C VAL A 43 1.75 10.31 -6.76
N VAL A 44 0.86 10.93 -7.54
CA VAL A 44 0.09 12.09 -7.08
C VAL A 44 -0.78 11.73 -5.87
N VAL A 45 -1.51 10.62 -5.91
CA VAL A 45 -2.35 10.20 -4.77
C VAL A 45 -1.46 9.90 -3.55
N HIS A 46 -0.31 9.26 -3.74
CA HIS A 46 0.59 8.94 -2.64
C HIS A 46 1.17 10.20 -1.97
N ASP A 47 1.78 11.08 -2.78
CA ASP A 47 2.58 12.20 -2.28
C ASP A 47 1.74 13.44 -1.94
N ALA A 48 0.67 13.69 -2.70
CA ALA A 48 -0.17 14.87 -2.50
C ALA A 48 -1.37 14.63 -1.56
N ILE A 49 -1.78 13.37 -1.37
CA ILE A 49 -2.96 13.03 -0.55
C ILE A 49 -2.56 12.19 0.65
N LEU A 50 -1.99 11.01 0.45
CA LEU A 50 -1.74 10.06 1.54
C LEU A 50 -0.68 10.59 2.52
N ALA A 51 0.46 11.07 2.02
CA ALA A 51 1.54 11.58 2.87
C ALA A 51 1.13 12.82 3.70
N PRO A 52 0.46 13.85 3.12
CA PRO A 52 -0.01 15.01 3.89
C PRO A 52 -1.11 14.64 4.89
N ALA A 53 -2.07 13.80 4.49
CA ALA A 53 -3.13 13.34 5.40
C ALA A 53 -2.53 12.62 6.61
N MET A 54 -1.56 11.73 6.38
CA MET A 54 -0.86 11.03 7.47
C MET A 54 -0.05 11.95 8.35
N SER A 55 0.64 12.92 7.76
CA SER A 55 1.39 13.92 8.54
C SER A 55 0.46 14.75 9.43
N ALA A 56 -0.70 15.16 8.92
CA ALA A 56 -1.72 15.90 9.68
C ALA A 56 -2.34 15.05 10.81
N LEU A 57 -2.69 13.80 10.53
CA LEU A 57 -3.18 12.84 11.52
C LEU A 57 -2.16 12.63 12.65
N ARG A 58 -0.90 12.41 12.29
CA ARG A 58 0.21 12.29 13.25
C ARG A 58 0.36 13.55 14.11
N ALA A 59 0.42 14.72 13.49
CA ALA A 59 0.60 15.99 14.20
C ALA A 59 -0.55 16.30 15.17
N ARG A 60 -1.78 15.88 14.85
CA ARG A 60 -2.96 16.06 15.70
C ARG A 60 -2.98 15.08 16.88
N TRP A 61 -2.55 13.84 16.66
CA TRP A 61 -2.62 12.80 17.69
C TRP A 61 -1.43 12.83 18.64
N TRP A 62 -0.26 13.24 18.19
CA TRP A 62 0.97 13.18 18.99
C TRP A 62 1.14 14.32 19.99
N ARG A 63 0.32 15.39 19.89
CA ARG A 63 0.41 16.52 20.82
C ARG A 63 0.04 16.14 22.26
N ASP A 64 -0.87 15.18 22.43
CA ASP A 64 -1.43 14.82 23.75
C ASP A 64 -1.35 13.31 24.05
N ALA A 65 -0.65 12.53 23.23
CA ALA A 65 -0.62 11.07 23.33
C ALA A 65 0.58 10.57 24.17
N GLY A 66 0.29 9.90 25.29
CA GLY A 66 1.28 9.08 26.00
C GLY A 66 1.77 7.89 25.16
N ASP A 67 2.89 7.27 25.55
CA ASP A 67 3.62 6.23 24.77
C ASP A 67 2.73 5.13 24.16
N ARG A 68 1.67 4.70 24.85
CA ARG A 68 0.76 3.66 24.34
C ARG A 68 -0.15 4.15 23.22
N ALA A 69 -0.60 5.39 23.31
CA ALA A 69 -1.36 6.02 22.24
C ALA A 69 -0.48 6.24 20.99
N GLN A 70 0.84 6.40 21.18
CA GLN A 70 1.79 6.47 20.06
C GLN A 70 1.92 5.11 19.34
N VAL A 71 2.02 3.98 20.06
CA VAL A 71 2.09 2.64 19.43
C VAL A 71 0.85 2.35 18.61
N VAL A 72 -0.34 2.55 19.18
CA VAL A 72 -1.60 2.32 18.45
C VAL A 72 -1.72 3.25 17.24
N SER A 73 -1.33 4.52 17.39
CA SER A 73 -1.31 5.49 16.29
C SER A 73 -0.36 5.06 15.17
N ALA A 74 0.85 4.63 15.49
CA ALA A 74 1.83 4.17 14.52
C ALA A 74 1.35 2.92 13.76
N VAL A 75 0.80 1.93 14.47
CA VAL A 75 0.22 0.74 13.83
C VAL A 75 -0.97 1.11 12.95
N GLY A 76 -1.84 2.02 13.41
CA GLY A 76 -2.96 2.54 12.61
C GLY A 76 -2.51 3.25 11.32
N GLN A 77 -1.44 4.04 11.39
CA GLN A 77 -0.87 4.71 10.22
C GLN A 77 -0.30 3.72 9.21
N ILE A 78 0.53 2.77 9.67
CA ILE A 78 1.11 1.72 8.81
C ILE A 78 -0.01 0.89 8.16
N ALA A 79 -1.01 0.50 8.95
CA ALA A 79 -2.18 -0.24 8.50
C ALA A 79 -2.94 0.52 7.39
N PHE A 80 -3.24 1.80 7.60
CA PHE A 80 -3.94 2.61 6.62
C PHE A 80 -3.13 2.79 5.34
N VAL A 81 -1.84 3.13 5.43
CA VAL A 81 -0.98 3.31 4.24
C VAL A 81 -0.91 2.01 3.44
N THR A 82 -0.76 0.88 4.13
CA THR A 82 -0.75 -0.45 3.49
C THR A 82 -2.07 -0.71 2.76
N GLY A 83 -3.22 -0.53 3.43
CA GLY A 83 -4.53 -0.72 2.82
C GLY A 83 -4.79 0.23 1.65
N ALA A 84 -4.38 1.50 1.77
CA ALA A 84 -4.53 2.51 0.72
C ALA A 84 -3.69 2.17 -0.52
N VAL A 85 -2.42 1.78 -0.34
CA VAL A 85 -1.55 1.37 -1.46
C VAL A 85 -2.09 0.11 -2.12
N LEU A 86 -2.51 -0.91 -1.36
CA LEU A 86 -3.15 -2.10 -1.94
C LEU A 86 -4.41 -1.75 -2.73
N SER A 87 -5.21 -0.80 -2.24
CA SER A 87 -6.40 -0.32 -2.95
C SER A 87 -6.03 0.34 -4.28
N LEU A 88 -4.95 1.12 -4.35
CA LEU A 88 -4.50 1.75 -5.62
C LEU A 88 -4.18 0.73 -6.71
N PHE A 89 -3.72 -0.47 -6.34
CA PHE A 89 -3.47 -1.57 -7.28
C PHE A 89 -4.75 -2.35 -7.63
N VAL A 90 -5.63 -2.61 -6.65
CA VAL A 90 -6.82 -3.45 -6.85
C VAL A 90 -7.98 -2.69 -7.50
N LEU A 91 -8.08 -1.37 -7.33
CA LEU A 91 -9.16 -0.56 -7.90
C LEU A 91 -9.25 -0.63 -9.44
N PRO A 92 -8.13 -0.53 -10.20
CA PRO A 92 -8.15 -0.78 -11.63
C PRO A 92 -8.66 -2.19 -12.00
N GLU A 93 -8.28 -3.21 -11.23
CA GLU A 93 -8.70 -4.59 -11.47
C GLU A 93 -10.21 -4.74 -11.31
N ILE A 94 -10.80 -4.17 -10.24
CA ILE A 94 -12.25 -4.13 -10.03
C ILE A 94 -12.95 -3.39 -11.18
N TRP A 95 -12.38 -2.27 -11.63
CA TRP A 95 -12.95 -1.48 -12.73
C TRP A 95 -12.97 -2.27 -14.05
N VAL A 96 -11.90 -3.01 -14.36
CA VAL A 96 -11.86 -3.88 -15.55
C VAL A 96 -12.77 -5.10 -15.37
N GLN A 97 -12.87 -5.67 -14.16
CA GLN A 97 -13.73 -6.83 -13.88
C GLN A 97 -15.17 -6.60 -14.30
N GLY A 98 -15.71 -5.42 -14.03
CA GLY A 98 -17.09 -5.04 -14.40
C GLY A 98 -17.33 -4.97 -15.91
N ARG A 99 -16.28 -4.96 -16.74
CA ARG A 99 -16.37 -4.92 -18.22
C ARG A 99 -16.17 -6.28 -18.89
N GLY A 100 -15.85 -7.32 -18.12
CA GLY A 100 -15.45 -8.62 -18.64
C GLY A 100 -13.99 -8.67 -19.06
N SER A 101 -13.42 -9.88 -19.05
CA SER A 101 -12.05 -10.15 -19.48
C SER A 101 -12.06 -10.94 -20.79
N ALA A 102 -11.21 -10.53 -21.74
CA ALA A 102 -10.99 -11.29 -22.97
C ALA A 102 -10.31 -12.65 -22.71
N ASN A 103 -9.65 -12.82 -21.56
CA ASN A 103 -9.04 -14.06 -21.14
C ASN A 103 -9.68 -14.58 -19.84
N PRO A 104 -10.38 -15.72 -19.85
CA PRO A 104 -11.09 -16.25 -18.68
C PRO A 104 -10.18 -16.71 -17.54
N THR A 105 -8.87 -16.83 -17.76
CA THR A 105 -7.89 -17.13 -16.70
C THR A 105 -7.30 -15.88 -16.04
N ILE A 106 -7.65 -14.68 -16.53
CA ILE A 106 -7.28 -13.40 -15.93
C ILE A 106 -8.54 -12.85 -15.25
N LEU A 107 -8.38 -12.26 -14.06
CA LEU A 107 -9.46 -11.84 -13.16
C LEU A 107 -10.31 -12.98 -12.57
N VAL A 108 -9.67 -14.07 -12.16
CA VAL A 108 -10.35 -15.23 -11.57
C VAL A 108 -10.72 -14.94 -10.11
N GLY A 109 -11.95 -14.46 -9.88
CA GLY A 109 -12.54 -14.26 -8.57
C GLY A 109 -12.95 -12.82 -8.29
N ASP A 110 -13.71 -12.59 -7.22
CA ASP A 110 -14.23 -11.28 -6.84
C ASP A 110 -13.14 -10.42 -6.17
N TYR A 111 -12.63 -9.41 -6.89
CA TYR A 111 -11.59 -8.51 -6.38
C TYR A 111 -12.12 -7.53 -5.33
N ALA A 112 -13.41 -7.17 -5.40
CA ALA A 112 -14.03 -6.32 -4.39
C ALA A 112 -14.10 -7.08 -3.06
N LEU A 113 -14.54 -8.34 -3.08
CA LEU A 113 -14.54 -9.20 -1.90
C LEU A 113 -13.13 -9.38 -1.33
N ARG A 114 -12.13 -9.64 -2.18
CA ARG A 114 -10.73 -9.75 -1.73
C ARG A 114 -10.21 -8.48 -1.10
N LEU A 115 -10.53 -7.31 -1.67
CA LEU A 115 -10.16 -6.02 -1.10
C LEU A 115 -10.82 -5.80 0.26
N VAL A 116 -12.10 -6.16 0.41
CA VAL A 116 -12.82 -6.12 1.69
C VAL A 116 -12.15 -7.04 2.72
N ILE A 117 -11.76 -8.26 2.34
CA ILE A 117 -11.06 -9.20 3.22
C ILE A 117 -9.72 -8.62 3.68
N VAL A 118 -8.95 -8.02 2.77
CA VAL A 118 -7.68 -7.35 3.10
C VAL A 118 -7.92 -6.22 4.10
N TRP A 119 -8.89 -5.33 3.85
CA TRP A 119 -9.22 -4.27 4.78
C TRP A 119 -9.71 -4.79 6.14
N ALA A 120 -10.47 -5.88 6.16
CA ALA A 120 -10.89 -6.54 7.39
C ALA A 120 -9.70 -7.09 8.17
N ALA A 121 -8.73 -7.71 7.50
CA ALA A 121 -7.50 -8.20 8.13
C ALA A 121 -6.65 -7.05 8.69
N VAL A 122 -6.48 -5.97 7.92
CA VAL A 122 -5.78 -4.75 8.36
C VAL A 122 -6.46 -4.13 9.58
N ALA A 123 -7.79 -3.99 9.56
CA ALA A 123 -8.56 -3.48 10.68
C ALA A 123 -8.46 -4.38 11.92
N LEU A 124 -8.45 -5.71 11.73
CA LEU A 124 -8.26 -6.68 12.81
C LEU A 124 -6.91 -6.51 13.51
N VAL A 125 -5.82 -6.29 12.75
CA VAL A 125 -4.48 -6.04 13.33
C VAL A 125 -4.48 -4.78 14.21
N VAL A 126 -5.09 -3.69 13.74
CA VAL A 126 -5.21 -2.45 14.51
C VAL A 126 -6.05 -2.67 15.78
N LEU A 127 -7.18 -3.37 15.65
CA LEU A 127 -8.08 -3.66 16.77
C LEU A 127 -7.40 -4.52 17.85
N VAL A 128 -6.69 -5.57 17.45
CA VAL A 128 -5.94 -6.46 18.36
C VAL A 128 -4.86 -5.67 19.09
N THR A 129 -4.09 -4.86 18.36
CA THR A 129 -3.05 -4.00 18.94
C THR A 129 -3.64 -3.05 19.98
N TRP A 130 -4.74 -2.37 19.63
CA TRP A 130 -5.44 -1.48 20.54
C TRP A 130 -5.95 -2.20 21.81
N ARG A 131 -6.54 -3.39 21.65
CA ARG A 131 -7.00 -4.21 22.80
C ARG A 131 -5.86 -4.61 23.72
N ILE A 132 -4.70 -5.01 23.19
CA ILE A 132 -3.52 -5.38 23.98
C ILE A 132 -3.00 -4.17 24.76
N CYS A 133 -2.85 -3.01 24.11
CA CYS A 133 -2.40 -1.78 24.76
C CYS A 133 -3.37 -1.29 25.85
N ARG A 134 -4.69 -1.42 25.64
CA ARG A 134 -5.69 -1.08 26.66
C ARG A 134 -5.66 -2.02 27.86
N ARG A 135 -5.57 -3.34 27.64
CA ARG A 135 -5.56 -4.33 28.74
C ARG A 135 -4.38 -4.12 29.69
N ARG A 136 -3.18 -3.90 29.15
CA ARG A 136 -1.98 -3.61 29.96
C ARG A 136 -2.11 -2.35 30.82
N SER A 137 -2.89 -1.36 30.35
CA SER A 137 -3.13 -0.11 31.08
C SER A 137 -4.11 -0.22 32.24
N ALA A 138 -4.89 -1.31 32.30
CA ALA A 138 -5.77 -1.61 33.42
C ALA A 138 -5.03 -2.35 34.54
N THR A 139 -4.05 -3.20 34.19
CA THR A 139 -3.28 -4.00 35.15
C THR A 139 -2.28 -3.18 35.96
N GLU A 140 -1.72 -2.11 35.42
CA GLU A 140 -0.75 -1.24 36.13
C GLU A 140 -1.39 -0.25 37.12
N ARG A 141 -2.72 -0.15 37.15
CA ARG A 141 -3.46 0.79 38.01
C ARG A 141 -4.15 0.13 39.21
N GLY A 142 -4.07 -1.19 39.35
CA GLY A 142 -4.57 -1.95 40.50
C GLY A 142 -3.42 -2.52 41.30
#